data_AF-A0A929K508-F1
#
_entry.id   AF-A0A929K508-F1
#
_cell.length_a   1.000
_cell.length_b   1.000
_cell.length_c   1.000
_cell.angle_alpha   90.00
_cell.angle_beta   90.00
_cell.angle_gamma   90.00
#
_symmetry.space_group_name_H-M   'P 1'
#
loop_
_entity.id
_entity.type
_entity.pdbx_description
1 polymer ?
#
loop_
_entity_poly.entity_id
_entity_poly.type
_entity_poly.pdbx_seq_one_letter_code
_entity_poly.pdbx_strand_id
1 'polypeptide(L)'
;MKKVLGILTLVMVFTLITAFQAYSHEGIFTILSTGDNYTQTNALALSMRTSNLGYEVNVLLCGDAVNLALRKDTTCSVAPADKTPWQMLGGLIARGVPVYVCPLVFNNPPYENQINNYGLR
;
A
#
# COMPACT_ATOMS: atom_id res chain seq x y z
N MET A 1 41.09 -38.65 -9.57
CA MET A 1 40.94 -37.21 -9.93
C MET A 1 39.53 -36.85 -10.40
N LYS A 2 38.88 -37.65 -11.27
CA LYS A 2 37.49 -37.39 -11.75
C LYS A 2 36.43 -37.28 -10.64
N LYS A 3 36.56 -38.07 -9.56
CA LYS A 3 35.67 -38.03 -8.38
C LYS A 3 35.81 -36.74 -7.55
N VAL A 4 37.02 -36.18 -7.48
CA VAL A 4 37.30 -34.93 -6.75
C VAL A 4 36.77 -33.73 -7.53
N LEU A 5 36.86 -33.78 -8.86
CA LEU A 5 36.31 -32.74 -9.74
C LEU A 5 34.78 -32.66 -9.67
N GLY A 6 34.10 -33.81 -9.58
CA GLY A 6 32.64 -33.87 -9.44
C GLY A 6 32.12 -33.37 -8.09
N ILE A 7 32.86 -33.62 -7.00
CA ILE A 7 32.51 -33.11 -5.67
C ILE A 7 32.65 -31.58 -5.62
N LEU A 8 33.67 -31.03 -6.26
CA LEU A 8 33.90 -29.59 -6.28
C LEU A 8 32.81 -28.83 -7.07
N THR A 9 32.28 -29.42 -8.15
CA THR A 9 31.17 -28.84 -8.91
C THR A 9 29.85 -28.90 -8.14
N LEU A 10 29.60 -29.99 -7.40
CA LEU A 10 28.38 -30.14 -6.61
C LEU A 10 28.31 -29.14 -5.44
N VAL A 11 29.44 -28.87 -4.79
CA VAL A 11 29.53 -27.88 -3.69
C VAL A 11 29.29 -26.45 -4.19
N MET A 12 29.84 -26.10 -5.36
CA MET A 12 29.66 -24.77 -5.96
C MET A 12 28.20 -24.48 -6.36
N VAL A 13 27.48 -25.50 -6.83
CA VAL A 13 26.05 -25.40 -7.15
C VAL A 13 25.20 -25.25 -5.88
N PHE A 14 25.57 -25.93 -4.79
CA PHE A 14 24.81 -25.87 -3.53
C PHE A 14 24.92 -24.49 -2.85
N THR A 15 26.07 -23.81 -2.96
CA THR A 15 26.26 -22.46 -2.37
C THR A 15 25.49 -21.35 -3.09
N LEU A 16 25.08 -21.54 -4.34
CA LEU A 16 24.27 -20.54 -5.07
C LEU A 16 22.80 -20.52 -4.65
N ILE A 17 22.29 -21.65 -4.13
CA ILE A 17 20.88 -21.80 -3.76
C ILE A 17 20.58 -21.11 -2.42
N THR A 18 21.55 -21.03 -1.50
CA THR A 18 21.37 -20.42 -0.17
C THR A 18 21.45 -18.89 -0.16
N ALA A 19 21.75 -18.23 -1.28
CA ALA A 19 21.76 -16.76 -1.39
C ALA A 19 20.36 -16.17 -1.70
N PHE A 20 19.39 -17.01 -2.06
CA PHE A 20 17.97 -16.66 -2.15
C PHE A 20 17.28 -16.83 -0.79
N GLN A 21 17.94 -16.45 0.31
CA GLN A 21 17.20 -16.24 1.55
C GLN A 21 16.27 -15.07 1.29
N ALA A 22 14.97 -15.38 1.26
CA ALA A 22 13.88 -14.46 1.04
C ALA A 22 14.07 -13.27 1.98
N TYR A 23 14.46 -12.12 1.43
CA TYR A 23 14.14 -10.85 2.04
C TYR A 23 12.62 -10.84 2.07
N SER A 24 12.01 -11.11 3.23
CA SER A 24 10.61 -10.78 3.42
C SER A 24 10.55 -9.30 3.12
N HIS A 25 9.93 -8.94 2.00
CA HIS A 25 9.95 -7.57 1.52
C HIS A 25 9.04 -6.77 2.46
N GLU A 26 9.58 -6.36 3.61
CA GLU A 26 8.84 -5.74 4.70
C GLU A 26 8.18 -4.47 4.17
N GLY A 27 6.84 -4.50 4.13
CA GLY A 27 6.02 -3.43 3.62
C GLY A 27 5.46 -2.54 4.72
N ILE A 28 4.50 -1.70 4.35
CA ILE A 28 3.70 -0.95 5.31
C ILE A 28 2.20 -1.24 5.12
N PHE A 29 1.48 -1.22 6.24
CA PHE A 29 0.02 -1.19 6.26
C PHE A 29 -0.42 0.18 6.78
N THR A 30 -0.85 1.06 5.88
CA THR A 30 -1.21 2.43 6.18
C THR A 30 -2.69 2.52 6.53
N ILE A 31 -2.99 2.82 7.80
CA ILE A 31 -4.36 3.04 8.28
C ILE A 31 -4.62 4.55 8.34
N LEU A 32 -5.65 5.00 7.62
CA LEU A 32 -6.11 6.38 7.61
C LEU A 32 -7.47 6.45 8.28
N SER A 33 -7.61 7.23 9.34
CA SER A 33 -8.87 7.38 10.08
C SER A 33 -9.45 8.80 10.05
N THR A 34 -8.63 9.79 9.75
CA THR A 34 -8.96 11.22 9.83
C THR A 34 -9.36 11.80 8.48
N GLY A 35 -10.23 12.82 8.50
CA GLY A 35 -10.55 13.68 7.36
C GLY A 35 -9.54 14.81 7.11
N ASP A 36 -8.51 14.96 7.96
CA ASP A 36 -7.51 16.02 7.84
C ASP A 36 -6.61 15.84 6.60
N ASN A 37 -6.66 16.80 5.69
CA ASN A 37 -5.96 16.75 4.40
C ASN A 37 -4.43 16.66 4.55
N TYR A 38 -3.84 17.34 5.54
CA TYR A 38 -2.39 17.30 5.75
C TYR A 38 -1.93 15.92 6.23
N THR A 39 -2.62 15.36 7.22
CA THR A 39 -2.34 14.04 7.77
C THR A 39 -2.52 12.96 6.69
N GLN A 40 -3.60 13.04 5.91
CA GLN A 40 -3.84 12.14 4.79
C GLN A 40 -2.73 12.24 3.73
N THR A 41 -2.35 13.45 3.33
CA THR A 41 -1.26 13.67 2.37
C THR A 41 0.04 13.06 2.88
N ASN A 42 0.41 13.31 4.13
CA ASN A 42 1.67 12.80 4.68
C ASN A 42 1.74 11.27 4.65
N ALA A 43 0.67 10.60 5.07
CA ALA A 43 0.59 9.14 5.05
C ALA A 43 0.61 8.57 3.62
N LEU A 44 -0.12 9.19 2.69
CA LEU A 44 -0.15 8.75 1.29
C LEU A 44 1.16 9.07 0.55
N ALA A 45 1.84 10.17 0.89
CA ALA A 45 3.16 10.48 0.36
C ALA A 45 4.17 9.40 0.74
N LEU A 46 4.21 9.01 2.03
CA LEU A 46 5.03 7.92 2.52
C LEU A 46 4.68 6.60 1.82
N SER A 47 3.39 6.28 1.70
CA SER A 47 2.91 5.09 0.97
C SER A 47 3.38 5.06 -0.48
N MET A 48 3.29 6.19 -1.19
CA MET A 48 3.80 6.30 -2.56
C MET A 48 5.31 6.13 -2.63
N ARG A 49 6.07 6.67 -1.68
CA ARG A 49 7.53 6.48 -1.62
C ARG A 49 7.88 5.02 -1.36
N THR A 50 7.24 4.37 -0.40
CA THR A 50 7.43 2.95 -0.08
C THR A 50 7.14 2.05 -1.29
N SER A 51 6.02 2.30 -1.97
CA SER A 51 5.66 1.59 -3.21
C SER A 51 6.69 1.83 -4.33
N ASN A 52 7.17 3.06 -4.52
CA ASN A 52 8.19 3.36 -5.54
C ASN A 52 9.54 2.68 -5.27
N LEU A 53 9.85 2.39 -4.00
CA LEU A 53 11.03 1.65 -3.59
C LEU A 53 10.87 0.12 -3.77
N GLY A 54 9.71 -0.34 -4.26
CA GLY A 54 9.40 -1.75 -4.50
C GLY A 54 8.83 -2.48 -3.29
N TYR A 55 8.60 -1.80 -2.16
CA TYR A 55 8.05 -2.43 -0.96
C TYR A 55 6.53 -2.58 -1.02
N GLU A 56 6.02 -3.62 -0.34
CA GLU A 56 4.58 -3.87 -0.25
C GLU A 56 3.89 -2.72 0.48
N VAL A 57 2.74 -2.31 -0.04
CA VAL A 57 1.90 -1.30 0.58
C VAL A 57 0.47 -1.82 0.60
N ASN A 58 -0.19 -1.66 1.73
CA ASN A 58 -1.63 -1.88 1.88
C ASN A 58 -2.23 -0.62 2.52
N VAL A 59 -3.41 -0.20 2.09
CA VAL A 59 -4.08 0.97 2.67
C VAL A 59 -5.44 0.57 3.23
N LEU A 60 -5.78 1.01 4.44
CA LEU A 60 -7.10 0.85 5.04
C LEU A 60 -7.69 2.23 5.37
N LEU A 61 -8.86 2.52 4.81
CA LEU A 61 -9.63 3.72 5.11
C LEU A 61 -10.65 3.44 6.21
N CYS A 62 -10.54 4.18 7.30
CA CYS A 62 -11.40 4.16 8.48
C CYS A 62 -11.97 5.57 8.71
N GLY A 63 -12.99 5.68 9.57
CA GLY A 63 -13.55 6.96 10.00
C GLY A 63 -13.85 7.91 8.85
N ASP A 64 -13.39 9.15 8.96
CA ASP A 64 -13.64 10.19 7.95
C ASP A 64 -12.78 10.07 6.70
N ALA A 65 -11.69 9.28 6.75
CA ALA A 65 -10.84 9.03 5.59
C ALA A 65 -11.57 8.24 4.48
N VAL A 66 -12.68 7.59 4.82
CA VAL A 66 -13.55 6.88 3.86
C VAL A 66 -14.05 7.81 2.76
N ASN A 67 -14.19 9.12 3.03
CA ASN A 67 -14.54 10.09 2.01
C ASN A 67 -13.56 10.11 0.82
N LEU A 68 -12.30 9.71 1.00
CA LEU A 68 -11.35 9.57 -0.12
C LEU A 68 -11.81 8.53 -1.15
N ALA A 69 -12.55 7.50 -0.73
CA ALA A 69 -13.13 6.52 -1.62
C ALA A 69 -14.52 6.94 -2.13
N LEU A 70 -15.31 7.65 -1.31
CA LEU A 70 -16.70 8.00 -1.64
C LEU A 70 -16.81 9.25 -2.53
N ARG A 71 -15.86 10.18 -2.42
CA ARG A 71 -15.97 11.51 -3.02
C ARG A 71 -14.65 11.96 -3.60
N LYS A 72 -14.71 12.51 -4.81
CA LYS A 72 -13.57 13.20 -5.40
C LYS A 72 -13.33 14.49 -4.63
N ASP A 73 -12.16 14.61 -4.01
CA ASP A 73 -11.71 15.87 -3.43
C ASP A 73 -10.70 16.54 -4.37
N THR A 74 -11.00 17.77 -4.77
CA THR A 74 -10.15 18.62 -5.62
C THR A 74 -9.59 19.83 -4.86
N THR A 75 -9.89 19.97 -3.57
CA THR A 75 -9.84 21.27 -2.89
C THR A 75 -8.54 21.55 -2.12
N CYS A 76 -7.69 20.55 -1.87
CA CYS A 76 -6.46 20.76 -1.11
C CYS A 76 -5.29 19.96 -1.70
N SER A 77 -4.54 20.60 -2.60
CA SER A 77 -3.24 20.11 -3.03
C SER A 77 -2.18 20.54 -2.02
N VAL A 78 -1.40 19.59 -1.52
CA VAL A 78 -0.38 19.86 -0.49
C VAL A 78 1.01 19.63 -1.10
N ALA A 79 1.86 20.64 -1.00
CA ALA A 79 3.25 20.56 -1.43
C ALA A 79 4.03 19.50 -0.62
N PRO A 80 5.06 18.85 -1.18
CA PRO A 80 5.66 19.06 -2.51
C PRO A 80 5.08 18.14 -3.59
N ALA A 81 4.07 17.33 -3.27
CA ALA A 81 3.52 16.38 -4.23
C ALA A 81 2.64 17.06 -5.29
N ASP A 82 2.19 18.29 -5.04
CA ASP A 82 1.19 19.05 -5.80
C ASP A 82 -0.01 18.18 -6.21
N LYS A 83 -0.37 17.25 -5.32
CA LYS A 83 -1.47 16.31 -5.46
C LYS A 83 -2.35 16.38 -4.23
N THR A 84 -3.64 16.25 -4.47
CA THR A 84 -4.64 16.01 -3.41
C THR A 84 -4.49 14.59 -2.87
N PRO A 85 -4.88 14.33 -1.61
CA PRO A 85 -4.99 12.98 -1.08
C PRO A 85 -5.76 12.02 -2.01
N TRP A 86 -6.84 12.48 -2.63
CA TRP A 86 -7.62 11.70 -3.58
C TRP A 86 -6.79 11.27 -4.81
N GLN A 87 -6.02 12.18 -5.40
CA GLN A 87 -5.12 11.86 -6.52
C GLN A 87 -3.98 10.92 -6.11
N MET A 88 -3.47 11.06 -4.89
CA MET A 88 -2.41 10.17 -4.37
C MET A 88 -2.94 8.75 -4.16
N LEU A 89 -4.11 8.61 -3.55
CA LEU A 89 -4.80 7.33 -3.37
C LEU A 89 -5.10 6.67 -4.72
N GLY A 90 -5.66 7.42 -5.67
CA GLY A 90 -5.89 6.93 -7.04
C GLY A 90 -4.59 6.49 -7.74
N GLY A 91 -3.49 7.19 -7.49
CA GLY A 91 -2.17 6.80 -7.98
C GLY A 91 -1.63 5.52 -7.36
N LEU A 92 -1.92 5.22 -6.09
CA LEU A 92 -1.58 3.95 -5.44
C LEU A 92 -2.43 2.81 -6.04
N ILE A 93 -3.74 3.00 -6.18
CA ILE A 93 -4.65 2.04 -6.79
C ILE A 93 -4.21 1.70 -8.22
N ALA A 94 -3.84 2.70 -9.02
CA ALA A 94 -3.34 2.49 -10.39
C ALA A 94 -2.02 1.68 -10.45
N ARG A 95 -1.25 1.64 -9.36
CA ARG A 95 -0.04 0.81 -9.22
C ARG A 95 -0.35 -0.61 -8.71
N GLY A 96 -1.62 -0.95 -8.49
CA GLY A 96 -2.04 -2.24 -7.95
C GLY A 96 -1.94 -2.33 -6.42
N VAL A 97 -1.75 -1.22 -5.71
CA VAL A 97 -1.79 -1.19 -4.24
C VAL A 97 -3.21 -1.48 -3.78
N PRO A 98 -3.45 -2.51 -2.94
CA PRO A 98 -4.76 -2.79 -2.39
C PRO A 98 -5.19 -1.69 -1.41
N VAL A 99 -6.43 -1.24 -1.57
CA VAL A 99 -7.09 -0.26 -0.71
C VAL A 99 -8.38 -0.86 -0.18
N TYR A 100 -8.47 -0.95 1.14
CA TYR A 100 -9.59 -1.50 1.88
C TYR A 100 -10.38 -0.39 2.55
N VAL A 101 -11.65 -0.64 2.84
CA VAL A 101 -12.47 0.21 3.70
C VAL A 101 -12.90 -0.55 4.94
N CYS A 102 -12.75 0.10 6.10
CA CYS A 102 -13.13 -0.47 7.38
C CYS A 102 -14.64 -0.69 7.45
N PRO A 103 -15.12 -1.93 7.63
CA PRO A 103 -16.56 -2.21 7.60
C PRO A 103 -17.37 -1.46 8.67
N LEU A 104 -16.76 -1.15 9.81
CA LEU A 104 -17.43 -0.49 10.94
C LEU A 104 -17.98 0.89 10.61
N VAL A 105 -17.40 1.60 9.64
CA VAL A 105 -17.84 2.95 9.26
C VAL A 105 -19.23 2.95 8.63
N PHE A 106 -19.65 1.84 8.04
CA PHE A 106 -20.92 1.74 7.34
C PHE A 106 -22.05 1.21 8.21
N ASN A 107 -21.74 0.76 9.42
CA ASN A 107 -22.73 0.38 10.43
C ASN A 107 -23.04 1.53 11.39
N ASN A 108 -22.45 2.71 11.17
CA ASN A 108 -22.56 3.86 12.06
C ASN A 108 -22.69 5.16 11.24
N PRO A 109 -23.40 6.19 11.74
CA PRO A 109 -23.34 7.53 11.16
C PRO A 109 -21.90 8.08 11.12
N PRO A 110 -21.55 8.97 10.15
CA PRO A 110 -22.41 9.52 9.11
C PRO A 110 -22.46 8.70 7.81
N TYR A 111 -21.75 7.57 7.72
CA TYR A 111 -21.62 6.78 6.49
C TYR A 111 -22.50 5.52 6.47
N GLU A 112 -23.48 5.46 7.36
CA GLU A 112 -24.35 4.29 7.50
C GLU A 112 -24.97 3.88 6.16
N ASN A 113 -24.95 2.57 5.86
CA ASN A 113 -25.52 1.97 4.65
C ASN A 113 -24.89 2.40 3.31
N GLN A 114 -23.69 2.99 3.31
CA GLN A 114 -23.00 3.40 2.07
C GLN A 114 -22.13 2.31 1.39
N ILE A 115 -22.11 1.09 1.93
CA ILE A 115 -21.31 -0.07 1.43
C ILE A 115 -21.61 -0.37 -0.05
N ASN A 116 -22.88 -0.27 -0.45
CA ASN A 116 -23.36 -0.83 -1.70
C ASN A 116 -23.21 0.11 -2.91
N ASN A 117 -22.86 1.38 -2.69
CA ASN A 117 -22.81 2.38 -3.77
C ASN A 117 -21.43 2.53 -4.43
N TYR A 118 -20.36 2.04 -3.81
CA TYR A 118 -18.99 2.35 -4.26
C TYR A 118 -18.14 1.14 -4.66
N GLY A 119 -18.70 -0.08 -4.61
CA GLY A 119 -18.03 -1.28 -5.14
C GLY A 119 -16.70 -1.61 -4.47
N LEU A 120 -16.50 -1.15 -3.24
CA LEU A 120 -15.27 -1.37 -2.47
C LEU A 120 -15.29 -2.81 -1.96
N ARG A 121 -14.55 -3.68 -2.65
CA ARG A 121 -14.17 -5.00 -2.14
C ARG A 121 -12.99 -4.84 -1.19
#